data_AF-A0A9J6FRH2-F1
#
_entry.id   AF-A0A9J6FRH2-F1
#
_cell.length_a   1.000
_cell.length_b   1.000
_cell.length_c   1.000
_cell.angle_alpha   90.00
_cell.angle_beta   90.00
_cell.angle_gamma   90.00
#
_symmetry.space_group_name_H-M   'P 1'
#
loop_
_entity.id
_entity.type
_entity.pdbx_description
1 polymer ?
#
loop_
_entity_poly.entity_id
_entity_poly.type
_entity_poly.pdbx_seq_one_letter_code
_entity_poly.pdbx_strand_id
1 'polypeptide(L)'
;MAEMEPSATTREDTSHEDNQCPDEMETNAAALSEVERDDTEDDDNGGDWFTVARKRRQAARQSTMATTMTRGPARSSNQEQARKPRLPPLPTSDYKVVLRPREGLNFGKLQSHHVARAVGQSARIVVTEFQALTLRIREDQNIAVASTPNKELADRITPIKTIQLGDKMYQVTAYVAAPDKSCKGVVTGINSATHSDELMANLCSPRVPILYARLLGQSKAALITFDGLEVPRAVYYYGGELRRRPYRPLFHICSLCLKTGHRADVCPRQGKPDAQDRKRKPTGGTRLLNKMCVVWGRTPGHGPRVPSQTAQAV
;
A
#
# COMPACT_ATOMS: atom_id res chain seq x y z
N MET A 1 -29.32 19.30 -68.07
CA MET A 1 -30.48 18.40 -68.26
C MET A 1 -30.05 17.04 -67.74
N ALA A 2 -30.61 16.41 -66.72
CA ALA A 2 -31.65 16.68 -65.74
C ALA A 2 -31.30 15.76 -64.54
N GLU A 3 -31.30 16.26 -63.31
CA GLU A 3 -32.25 15.91 -62.25
C GLU A 3 -32.13 14.49 -61.66
N MET A 4 -31.85 14.43 -60.34
CA MET A 4 -32.68 13.85 -59.27
C MET A 4 -31.85 13.20 -58.15
N GLU A 5 -31.85 13.85 -56.98
CA GLU A 5 -31.79 13.15 -55.69
C GLU A 5 -33.14 12.45 -55.42
N PRO A 6 -33.21 11.47 -54.50
CA PRO A 6 -33.62 11.84 -53.13
C PRO A 6 -33.00 11.02 -51.97
N SER A 7 -32.78 11.75 -50.86
CA SER A 7 -33.12 11.47 -49.46
C SER A 7 -33.39 10.03 -48.97
N ALA A 8 -32.68 9.61 -47.92
CA ALA A 8 -33.27 8.84 -46.81
C ALA A 8 -32.48 8.95 -45.50
N THR A 9 -33.19 9.42 -44.48
CA THR A 9 -32.90 9.53 -43.05
C THR A 9 -32.75 8.18 -42.34
N THR A 10 -31.90 8.10 -41.31
CA THR A 10 -32.20 7.36 -40.07
C THR A 10 -31.37 7.89 -38.89
N ARG A 11 -32.11 8.28 -37.85
CA ARG A 11 -31.64 8.58 -36.49
C ARG A 11 -31.37 7.26 -35.77
N GLU A 12 -30.32 7.21 -34.97
CA GLU A 12 -30.26 6.30 -33.83
C GLU A 12 -29.83 7.09 -32.59
N ASP A 13 -30.85 7.39 -31.76
CA ASP A 13 -30.72 7.73 -30.36
C ASP A 13 -30.24 6.48 -29.59
N THR A 14 -29.19 6.61 -28.78
CA THR A 14 -28.94 5.66 -27.69
C THR A 14 -28.72 6.42 -26.41
N SER A 15 -29.62 6.09 -25.49
CA SER A 15 -29.86 6.64 -24.17
C SER A 15 -28.68 6.49 -23.22
N HIS A 16 -28.40 7.59 -22.52
CA HIS A 16 -27.62 7.68 -21.29
C HIS A 16 -28.46 7.09 -20.15
N GLU A 17 -28.02 6.01 -19.51
CA GLU A 17 -28.61 5.51 -18.26
C GLU A 17 -27.82 6.08 -17.08
N ASP A 18 -28.44 7.05 -16.41
CA ASP A 18 -27.98 7.64 -15.16
C ASP A 18 -28.21 6.65 -14.01
N ASN A 19 -27.12 6.10 -13.45
CA ASN A 19 -27.14 5.35 -12.20
C ASN A 19 -27.22 6.32 -11.01
N GLN A 20 -28.44 6.78 -10.71
CA GLN A 20 -28.74 7.54 -9.51
C GLN A 20 -28.91 6.59 -8.31
N CYS A 21 -28.16 6.87 -7.24
CA CYS A 21 -28.37 6.23 -5.95
C CYS A 21 -29.78 6.58 -5.43
N PRO A 22 -30.51 5.65 -4.82
CA PRO A 22 -31.81 5.97 -4.25
C PRO A 22 -31.65 6.86 -3.01
N ASP A 23 -32.23 8.07 -3.11
CA ASP A 23 -32.47 8.97 -1.98
C ASP A 23 -33.60 8.41 -1.09
N GLU A 24 -33.29 8.33 0.20
CA GLU A 24 -34.13 8.55 1.38
C GLU A 24 -35.63 8.23 1.28
N MET A 25 -36.05 7.08 1.82
CA MET A 25 -37.41 6.89 2.33
C MET A 25 -37.45 7.26 3.81
N GLU A 26 -38.03 8.43 4.09
CA GLU A 26 -38.56 8.81 5.40
C GLU A 26 -39.51 7.71 5.91
N THR A 27 -39.24 7.20 7.12
CA THR A 27 -40.17 6.32 7.84
C THR A 27 -40.67 7.00 9.10
N ASN A 28 -41.98 6.93 9.23
CA ASN A 28 -42.83 7.59 10.21
C ASN A 28 -42.39 7.34 11.66
N ALA A 29 -42.31 8.43 12.41
CA ALA A 29 -42.35 8.43 13.86
C ALA A 29 -43.80 8.36 14.34
N ALA A 30 -44.17 7.30 15.06
CA ALA A 30 -45.05 7.36 16.23
C ALA A 30 -45.29 5.97 16.86
N ALA A 31 -45.09 5.94 18.18
CA ALA A 31 -45.72 5.10 19.20
C ALA A 31 -45.29 3.63 19.36
N LEU A 32 -44.68 3.35 20.52
CA LEU A 32 -45.06 2.37 21.58
C LEU A 32 -43.79 2.17 22.47
N SER A 33 -43.63 2.95 23.55
CA SER A 33 -44.01 2.65 24.95
C SER A 33 -43.42 1.35 25.53
N GLU A 34 -42.45 1.56 26.41
CA GLU A 34 -42.19 0.87 27.69
C GLU A 34 -42.43 -0.65 27.77
N VAL A 35 -41.32 -1.41 27.82
CA VAL A 35 -41.24 -2.65 28.60
C VAL A 35 -39.91 -2.66 29.35
N GLU A 36 -40.05 -2.41 30.65
CA GLU A 36 -39.38 -2.98 31.82
C GLU A 36 -37.90 -3.41 31.75
N ARG A 37 -37.16 -2.84 32.70
CA ARG A 37 -35.85 -3.27 33.19
C ARG A 37 -35.99 -4.64 33.85
N ASP A 38 -35.07 -5.55 33.55
CA ASP A 38 -34.70 -6.60 34.50
C ASP A 38 -33.17 -6.69 34.53
N ASP A 39 -32.65 -6.56 35.74
CA ASP A 39 -31.25 -6.50 36.10
C ASP A 39 -30.72 -7.93 36.25
N THR A 40 -29.70 -8.31 35.48
CA THR A 40 -28.80 -9.39 35.87
C THR A 40 -27.36 -8.94 35.69
N GLU A 41 -26.75 -8.67 36.85
CA GLU A 41 -25.33 -8.51 37.07
C GLU A 41 -24.64 -9.84 36.73
N ASP A 42 -23.66 -9.81 35.84
CA ASP A 42 -22.60 -10.80 35.78
C ASP A 42 -21.27 -10.06 35.57
N ASP A 43 -20.52 -10.00 36.67
CA ASP A 43 -19.13 -9.60 36.76
C ASP A 43 -18.24 -10.47 35.85
N ASP A 44 -17.49 -9.87 34.94
CA ASP A 44 -16.21 -10.45 34.51
C ASP A 44 -15.21 -9.40 33.99
N ASN A 45 -14.47 -8.84 34.94
CA ASN A 45 -13.02 -8.64 34.90
C ASN A 45 -12.39 -7.99 33.64
N GLY A 46 -12.84 -6.77 33.30
CA GLY A 46 -12.18 -5.88 32.34
C GLY A 46 -11.08 -5.01 32.96
N GLY A 47 -10.07 -5.63 33.58
CA GLY A 47 -8.95 -4.93 34.22
C GLY A 47 -8.14 -4.05 33.25
N ASP A 48 -8.18 -2.75 33.52
CA ASP A 48 -7.45 -1.64 32.88
C ASP A 48 -5.95 -1.94 32.62
N TRP A 49 -5.59 -2.13 31.34
CA TRP A 49 -4.21 -2.35 30.90
C TRP A 49 -3.29 -1.14 31.18
N PHE A 50 -3.83 0.06 31.41
CA PHE A 50 -3.02 1.24 31.75
C PHE A 50 -2.35 1.11 33.13
N THR A 51 -2.94 0.37 34.08
CA THR A 51 -2.39 0.25 35.45
C THR A 51 -1.16 -0.68 35.51
N VAL A 52 -1.14 -1.75 34.69
CA VAL A 52 -0.03 -2.73 34.63
C VAL A 52 1.26 -2.10 34.06
N ALA A 53 1.12 -1.20 33.08
CA ALA A 53 2.27 -0.52 32.47
C ALA A 53 2.97 0.47 33.43
N ARG A 54 2.22 1.09 34.35
CA ARG A 54 2.76 2.05 35.33
C ARG A 54 3.54 1.35 36.45
N LYS A 55 3.08 0.18 36.90
CA LYS A 55 3.75 -0.64 37.93
C LYS A 55 5.11 -1.20 37.45
N ARG A 56 5.23 -1.57 36.17
CA ARG A 56 6.51 -2.02 35.56
C ARG A 56 7.56 -0.90 35.46
N ARG A 57 7.15 0.36 35.24
CA ARG A 57 8.08 1.51 35.21
C ARG A 57 8.59 1.91 36.59
N GLN A 58 7.83 1.69 37.66
CA GLN A 58 8.30 1.92 39.03
C GLN A 58 9.26 0.83 39.51
N ALA A 59 9.02 -0.44 39.16
CA ALA A 59 9.94 -1.54 39.48
C ALA A 59 11.33 -1.37 38.82
N ALA A 60 11.37 -0.88 37.57
CA ALA A 60 12.63 -0.61 36.87
C ALA A 60 13.42 0.59 37.43
N ARG A 61 12.76 1.50 38.16
CA ARG A 61 13.42 2.66 38.81
C ARG A 61 14.00 2.31 40.19
N GLN A 62 13.46 1.31 40.88
CA GLN A 62 13.96 0.88 42.19
C GLN A 62 15.16 -0.07 42.07
N SER A 63 15.32 -0.78 40.96
CA SER A 63 16.50 -1.62 40.70
C SER A 63 17.76 -0.83 40.31
N THR A 64 17.67 0.47 40.05
CA THR A 64 18.81 1.31 39.63
C THR A 64 19.55 2.04 40.77
N MET A 65 19.15 1.85 42.04
CA MET A 65 19.79 2.53 43.19
C MET A 65 20.66 1.64 44.08
N ALA A 66 20.94 0.40 43.68
CA ALA A 66 21.76 -0.52 44.47
C ALA A 66 22.80 -1.26 43.63
N THR A 67 23.70 -0.55 42.95
CA THR A 67 25.03 -1.07 42.58
C THR A 67 25.97 0.10 42.31
N THR A 68 26.40 0.76 43.38
CA THR A 68 27.64 1.56 43.35
C THR A 68 28.78 0.57 43.56
N MET A 69 29.70 0.47 42.60
CA MET A 69 31.17 0.44 42.81
C MET A 69 31.90 -0.04 41.54
N THR A 70 32.92 0.75 41.19
CA THR A 70 34.08 0.43 40.32
C THR A 70 33.84 0.09 38.85
N ARG A 71 33.97 1.11 37.98
CA ARG A 71 34.49 0.93 36.62
C ARG A 71 35.14 2.23 36.12
N GLY A 72 36.38 2.14 35.66
CA GLY A 72 37.23 3.24 35.20
C GLY A 72 36.67 4.01 34.00
N PRO A 73 37.37 5.06 33.53
CA PRO A 73 36.81 6.00 32.57
C PRO A 73 36.60 5.32 31.22
N ALA A 74 35.34 4.99 30.93
CA ALA A 74 34.92 4.61 29.60
C ALA A 74 35.01 5.86 28.71
N ARG A 75 36.00 5.87 27.82
CA ARG A 75 36.02 6.76 26.64
C ARG A 75 34.76 6.52 25.82
N SER A 76 33.68 7.23 26.12
CA SER A 76 32.53 7.32 25.23
C SER A 76 32.90 8.26 24.10
N SER A 77 33.47 7.73 23.03
CA SER A 77 33.42 8.39 21.73
C SER A 77 31.97 8.35 21.24
N ASN A 78 31.12 9.17 21.85
CA ASN A 78 29.84 9.57 21.27
C ASN A 78 30.19 10.50 20.10
N GLN A 79 30.64 9.92 19.00
CA GLN A 79 30.53 10.60 17.72
C GLN A 79 29.03 10.65 17.42
N GLU A 80 28.42 11.74 17.88
CA GLU A 80 27.15 12.26 17.40
C GLU A 80 27.25 12.31 15.87
N GLN A 81 26.81 11.24 15.19
CA GLN A 81 26.78 11.19 13.74
C GLN A 81 25.86 12.33 13.31
N ALA A 82 26.47 13.43 12.84
CA ALA A 82 25.78 14.61 12.35
C ALA A 82 24.70 14.14 11.36
N ARG A 83 23.44 14.26 11.79
CA ARG A 83 22.30 13.83 10.97
C ARG A 83 22.33 14.67 9.70
N LYS A 84 22.45 14.01 8.54
CA LYS A 84 22.39 14.68 7.24
C LYS A 84 21.19 15.66 7.23
N PRO A 85 21.37 16.90 6.75
CA PRO A 85 20.28 17.87 6.66
C PRO A 85 19.09 17.24 5.91
N ARG A 86 17.90 17.29 6.53
CA ARG A 86 16.69 16.79 5.86
C ARG A 86 16.26 17.82 4.82
N LEU A 87 16.12 17.38 3.57
CA LEU A 87 15.55 18.21 2.52
C LEU A 87 14.12 18.62 2.90
N PRO A 88 13.66 19.82 2.47
CA PRO A 88 12.29 20.27 2.74
C PRO A 88 11.28 19.27 2.15
N PRO A 89 10.10 19.07 2.77
CA PRO A 89 9.08 18.19 2.21
C PRO A 89 8.67 18.64 0.80
N LEU A 90 8.27 17.68 -0.04
CA LEU A 90 7.69 18.01 -1.34
C LEU A 90 6.32 18.69 -1.13
N PRO A 91 5.88 19.60 -2.02
CA PRO A 91 4.60 20.26 -1.88
C PRO A 91 3.43 19.28 -1.77
N THR A 92 2.42 19.64 -0.97
CA THR A 92 1.27 18.78 -0.68
C THR A 92 0.23 18.77 -1.81
N SER A 93 0.17 19.85 -2.59
CA SER A 93 -0.75 20.04 -3.71
C SER A 93 -0.26 19.40 -5.02
N ASP A 94 1.02 18.99 -5.07
CA ASP A 94 1.62 18.46 -6.29
C ASP A 94 1.17 17.03 -6.59
N TYR A 95 1.09 16.73 -7.88
CA TYR A 95 1.05 15.36 -8.35
C TYR A 95 2.41 14.70 -8.14
N LYS A 96 2.41 13.55 -7.48
CA LYS A 96 3.62 12.79 -7.14
C LYS A 96 3.68 11.52 -7.97
N VAL A 97 4.55 11.46 -8.96
CA VAL A 97 4.79 10.25 -9.74
C VAL A 97 5.95 9.48 -9.12
N VAL A 98 5.71 8.23 -8.73
CA VAL A 98 6.73 7.34 -8.16
C VAL A 98 7.29 6.47 -9.27
N LEU A 99 8.60 6.55 -9.47
CA LEU A 99 9.36 5.74 -10.40
C LEU A 99 10.10 4.63 -9.66
N ARG A 100 9.85 3.40 -10.07
CA ARG A 100 10.46 2.18 -9.54
C ARG A 100 11.41 1.58 -10.57
N PRO A 101 12.72 1.48 -10.27
CA PRO A 101 13.68 0.89 -11.18
C PRO A 101 13.55 -0.64 -11.18
N ARG A 102 13.87 -1.26 -12.32
CA ARG A 102 14.01 -2.71 -12.48
C ARG A 102 15.46 -3.04 -12.86
N GLU A 103 15.75 -4.33 -13.05
CA GLU A 103 17.01 -4.85 -13.59
C GLU A 103 18.24 -4.45 -12.75
N GLY A 104 18.04 -4.24 -11.45
CA GLY A 104 19.13 -3.92 -10.51
C GLY A 104 19.64 -2.49 -10.60
N LEU A 105 18.95 -1.60 -11.32
CA LEU A 105 19.28 -0.18 -11.34
C LEU A 105 19.19 0.42 -9.92
N ASN A 106 20.26 1.09 -9.51
CA ASN A 106 20.39 1.70 -8.19
C ASN A 106 20.37 3.22 -8.30
N PHE A 107 19.24 3.84 -7.97
CA PHE A 107 19.12 5.30 -7.96
C PHE A 107 20.01 5.95 -6.92
N GLY A 108 20.28 5.31 -5.78
CA GLY A 108 21.14 5.86 -4.74
C GLY A 108 22.62 5.98 -5.12
N LYS A 109 23.05 5.40 -6.25
CA LYS A 109 24.39 5.59 -6.82
C LYS A 109 24.45 6.67 -7.89
N LEU A 110 23.31 7.22 -8.28
CA LEU A 110 23.19 8.19 -9.37
C LEU A 110 22.93 9.59 -8.81
N GLN A 111 23.37 10.59 -9.55
CA GLN A 111 23.05 11.97 -9.24
C GLN A 111 21.60 12.27 -9.63
N SER A 112 20.86 12.98 -8.77
CA SER A 112 19.44 13.30 -8.99
C SER A 112 19.18 13.96 -10.34
N HIS A 113 20.07 14.85 -10.78
CA HIS A 113 19.91 15.56 -12.05
C HIS A 113 20.09 14.64 -13.29
N HIS A 114 20.92 13.59 -13.22
CA HIS A 114 21.02 12.60 -14.29
C HIS A 114 19.70 11.82 -14.44
N VAL A 115 19.11 11.42 -13.31
CA VAL A 115 17.81 10.73 -13.31
C VAL A 115 16.71 11.67 -13.79
N ALA A 116 16.68 12.93 -13.32
CA ALA A 116 15.72 13.93 -13.78
C ALA A 116 15.79 14.16 -15.29
N ARG A 117 17.00 14.34 -15.83
CA ARG A 117 17.19 14.51 -17.28
C ARG A 117 16.74 13.28 -18.06
N ALA A 118 17.09 12.06 -17.61
CA ALA A 118 16.66 10.83 -18.27
C ALA A 118 15.13 10.68 -18.28
N VAL A 119 14.48 10.96 -17.15
CA VAL A 119 13.01 10.94 -17.05
C VAL A 119 12.38 11.99 -17.95
N GLY A 120 12.91 13.22 -17.96
CA GLY A 120 12.37 14.27 -18.81
C GLY A 120 12.60 14.03 -20.31
N GLN A 121 13.72 13.42 -20.69
CA GLN A 121 13.92 12.96 -22.07
C GLN A 121 12.88 11.90 -22.46
N SER A 122 12.63 10.92 -21.59
CA SER A 122 11.61 9.88 -21.84
C SER A 122 10.19 10.43 -21.89
N ALA A 123 9.85 11.46 -21.08
CA ALA A 123 8.55 12.14 -21.09
C ALA A 123 8.44 13.29 -22.10
N ARG A 124 9.49 13.57 -22.88
CA ARG A 124 9.56 14.71 -23.83
C ARG A 124 9.28 16.07 -23.14
N ILE A 125 9.81 16.23 -21.93
CA ILE A 125 9.69 17.46 -21.13
C ILE A 125 10.61 18.54 -21.72
N VAL A 126 10.06 19.74 -21.94
CA VAL A 126 10.85 20.88 -22.42
C VAL A 126 11.57 21.58 -21.27
N VAL A 127 12.65 22.31 -21.58
CA VAL A 127 13.52 22.96 -20.58
C VAL A 127 12.74 23.87 -19.62
N THR A 128 11.71 24.55 -20.09
CA THR A 128 10.86 25.44 -19.28
C THR A 128 10.03 24.68 -18.24
N GLU A 129 9.55 23.49 -18.59
CA GLU A 129 8.76 22.63 -17.69
C GLU A 129 9.60 21.98 -16.60
N PHE A 130 10.91 21.80 -16.83
CA PHE A 130 11.81 21.27 -15.79
C PHE A 130 11.87 22.14 -14.54
N GLN A 131 11.61 23.45 -14.66
CA GLN A 131 11.57 24.35 -13.49
C GLN A 131 10.41 24.03 -12.54
N ALA A 132 9.31 23.51 -13.07
CA ALA A 132 8.13 23.08 -12.32
C ALA A 132 8.20 21.60 -11.89
N LEU A 133 9.31 20.91 -12.17
CA LEU A 133 9.50 19.49 -11.86
C LEU A 133 10.57 19.33 -10.79
N THR A 134 10.18 18.83 -9.63
CA THR A 134 11.14 18.43 -8.59
C THR A 134 11.28 16.92 -8.56
N LEU A 135 12.47 16.39 -8.90
CA LEU A 135 12.77 14.97 -8.76
C LEU A 135 13.59 14.71 -7.49
N ARG A 136 13.12 13.78 -6.67
CA ARG A 136 13.78 13.36 -5.43
C ARG A 136 14.05 11.86 -5.40
N ILE A 137 15.29 11.50 -5.17
CA ILE A 137 15.69 10.10 -4.95
C ILE A 137 15.52 9.75 -3.47
N ARG A 138 14.87 8.60 -3.21
CA ARG A 138 14.81 7.95 -1.90
C ARG A 138 15.71 6.73 -1.92
N GLU A 139 16.94 6.91 -1.44
CA GLU A 139 18.01 5.90 -1.51
C GLU A 139 17.66 4.61 -0.75
N ASP A 140 16.98 4.74 0.39
CA ASP A 140 16.55 3.64 1.26
C ASP A 140 15.50 2.74 0.59
N GLN A 141 14.62 3.35 -0.20
CA GLN A 141 13.55 2.68 -0.94
C GLN A 141 13.95 2.28 -2.36
N ASN A 142 15.09 2.78 -2.85
CA ASN A 142 15.52 2.73 -4.25
C ASN A 142 14.42 3.15 -5.22
N ILE A 143 13.78 4.30 -4.96
CA ILE A 143 12.77 4.90 -5.85
C ILE A 143 13.10 6.35 -6.12
N ALA A 144 12.59 6.87 -7.23
CA ALA A 144 12.56 8.31 -7.51
C ALA A 144 11.12 8.81 -7.44
N VAL A 145 10.94 10.02 -6.92
CA VAL A 145 9.63 10.69 -6.83
C VAL A 145 9.72 11.98 -7.60
N ALA A 146 8.94 12.09 -8.67
CA ALA A 146 8.74 13.31 -9.44
C ALA A 146 7.53 14.07 -8.87
N SER A 147 7.72 15.31 -8.45
CA SER A 147 6.69 16.22 -7.93
C SER A 147 6.46 17.32 -8.94
N THR A 148 5.21 17.55 -9.33
CA THR A 148 4.84 18.63 -10.24
C THR A 148 3.42 19.13 -9.97
N PRO A 149 3.16 20.45 -10.08
CA PRO A 149 1.81 20.99 -10.03
C PRO A 149 1.02 20.74 -11.33
N ASN A 150 1.70 20.42 -12.45
CA ASN A 150 1.05 20.23 -13.74
C ASN A 150 0.61 18.76 -13.92
N LYS A 151 -0.71 18.54 -14.00
CA LYS A 151 -1.30 17.22 -14.23
C LYS A 151 -0.84 16.59 -15.55
N GLU A 152 -0.77 17.37 -16.64
CA GLU A 152 -0.35 16.89 -17.95
C GLU A 152 1.09 16.36 -17.92
N LEU A 153 1.96 17.01 -17.12
CA LEU A 153 3.33 16.55 -16.94
C LEU A 153 3.37 15.21 -16.19
N ALA A 154 2.56 15.06 -15.14
CA ALA A 154 2.43 13.79 -14.42
C ALA A 154 1.89 12.68 -15.33
N ASP A 155 0.91 12.99 -16.17
CA ASP A 155 0.31 12.06 -17.14
C ASP A 155 1.30 11.65 -18.23
N ARG A 156 2.26 12.51 -18.62
CA ARG A 156 3.36 12.13 -19.53
C ARG A 156 4.45 11.28 -18.87
N ILE A 157 4.71 11.46 -17.58
CA ILE A 157 5.72 10.67 -16.84
C ILE A 157 5.18 9.26 -16.51
N THR A 158 3.89 9.14 -16.22
CA THR A 158 3.25 7.87 -15.81
C THR A 158 3.42 6.70 -16.78
N PRO A 159 3.28 6.86 -18.12
CA PRO A 159 3.43 5.76 -19.06
C PRO A 159 4.89 5.37 -19.36
N ILE A 160 5.90 6.03 -18.77
CA ILE A 160 7.31 5.69 -18.99
C ILE A 160 7.57 4.26 -18.51
N LYS A 161 8.04 3.42 -19.44
CA LYS A 161 8.48 2.03 -19.17
C LYS A 161 9.99 1.88 -19.14
N THR A 162 10.73 2.81 -19.72
CA THR A 162 12.19 2.73 -19.87
C THR A 162 12.81 4.12 -19.77
N ILE A 163 13.97 4.21 -19.13
CA ILE A 163 14.82 5.41 -19.12
C ILE A 163 16.21 5.09 -19.65
N GLN A 164 16.82 6.06 -20.32
CA GLN A 164 18.20 5.96 -20.81
C GLN A 164 19.15 6.63 -19.83
N LEU A 165 20.15 5.89 -19.35
CA LEU A 165 21.19 6.42 -18.46
C LEU A 165 22.55 6.05 -19.04
N GLY A 166 23.25 7.05 -19.59
CA GLY A 166 24.42 6.83 -20.44
C GLY A 166 24.04 5.99 -21.66
N ASP A 167 24.79 4.93 -21.91
CA ASP A 167 24.59 4.05 -23.08
C ASP A 167 23.64 2.87 -22.80
N LYS A 168 22.99 2.85 -21.63
CA LYS A 168 22.14 1.74 -21.21
C LYS A 168 20.69 2.17 -21.01
N MET A 169 19.79 1.31 -21.49
CA MET A 169 18.36 1.40 -21.23
C MET A 169 18.03 0.56 -20.00
N TYR A 170 17.24 1.13 -19.10
CA TYR A 170 16.76 0.44 -17.90
C TYR A 170 15.25 0.46 -17.86
N GLN A 171 14.66 -0.68 -17.52
CA GLN A 171 13.22 -0.74 -17.28
C GLN A 171 12.82 -0.01 -15.99
N VAL A 172 11.72 0.72 -16.05
CA VAL A 172 11.11 1.41 -14.91
C VAL A 172 9.59 1.20 -14.91
N THR A 173 9.00 1.25 -13.72
CA THR A 173 7.54 1.30 -13.54
C THR A 173 7.21 2.63 -12.88
N ALA A 174 6.44 3.48 -13.56
CA ALA A 174 5.94 4.73 -13.02
C ALA A 174 4.44 4.63 -12.67
N TYR A 175 4.03 5.30 -11.59
CA TYR A 175 2.61 5.44 -11.23
C TYR A 175 2.40 6.69 -10.38
N VAL A 176 1.21 7.28 -10.48
CA VAL A 176 0.81 8.41 -9.63
C VAL A 176 0.55 7.91 -8.21
N ALA A 177 1.24 8.48 -7.22
CA ALA A 177 0.97 8.22 -5.82
C ALA A 177 -0.34 8.89 -5.40
N ALA A 178 -1.00 8.28 -4.42
CA ALA A 178 -2.18 8.87 -3.82
C ALA A 178 -1.84 10.27 -3.27
N PRO A 179 -2.75 11.25 -3.40
CA PRO A 179 -2.58 12.59 -2.83
C PRO A 179 -2.25 12.51 -1.33
N ASP A 180 -1.55 13.49 -0.77
CA ASP A 180 -1.18 13.42 0.66
C ASP A 180 -2.39 13.47 1.59
N LYS A 181 -3.46 14.15 1.16
CA LYS A 181 -4.75 14.18 1.87
C LYS A 181 -5.59 12.93 1.57
N SER A 182 -4.97 11.77 1.52
CA SER A 182 -5.66 10.49 1.33
C SER A 182 -5.34 9.53 2.45
N CYS A 183 -6.26 8.62 2.73
CA CYS A 183 -6.07 7.56 3.71
C CYS A 183 -6.34 6.19 3.08
N LYS A 184 -5.85 5.13 3.73
CA LYS A 184 -5.99 3.76 3.23
C LYS A 184 -6.74 2.89 4.21
N GLY A 185 -7.73 2.17 3.72
CA GLY A 185 -8.46 1.14 4.46
C GLY A 185 -8.29 -0.23 3.80
N VAL A 186 -8.47 -1.27 4.60
CA VAL A 186 -8.58 -2.65 4.13
C VAL A 186 -9.99 -3.13 4.40
N VAL A 187 -10.64 -3.67 3.38
CA VAL A 187 -11.93 -4.35 3.50
C VAL A 187 -11.75 -5.83 3.22
N THR A 188 -12.58 -6.67 3.84
CA THR A 188 -12.56 -8.13 3.67
C THR A 188 -13.93 -8.63 3.22
N GLY A 189 -13.97 -9.76 2.51
CA GLY A 189 -15.21 -10.36 2.03
C GLY A 189 -15.44 -10.18 0.53
N ILE A 190 -14.44 -9.70 -0.21
CA ILE A 190 -14.50 -9.54 -1.67
C ILE A 190 -14.10 -10.86 -2.34
N ASN A 191 -14.71 -11.19 -3.47
CA ASN A 191 -14.33 -12.35 -4.24
C ASN A 191 -12.89 -12.20 -4.76
N SER A 192 -12.06 -13.24 -4.59
CA SER A 192 -10.66 -13.22 -5.04
C SER A 192 -10.51 -13.23 -6.57
N ALA A 193 -11.58 -13.54 -7.31
CA ALA A 193 -11.60 -13.48 -8.78
C ALA A 193 -11.94 -12.08 -9.32
N THR A 194 -12.39 -11.15 -8.47
CA THR A 194 -12.79 -9.80 -8.89
C THR A 194 -11.59 -9.00 -9.40
N HIS A 195 -11.74 -8.38 -10.57
CA HIS A 195 -10.71 -7.52 -11.14
C HIS A 195 -10.73 -6.10 -10.55
N SER A 196 -9.64 -5.34 -10.68
CA SER A 196 -9.55 -3.99 -10.11
C SER A 196 -10.62 -3.04 -10.65
N ASP A 197 -11.00 -3.21 -11.93
CA ASP A 197 -11.98 -2.35 -12.60
C ASP A 197 -13.39 -2.67 -12.11
N GLU A 198 -13.75 -3.95 -12.01
CA GLU A 198 -15.00 -4.43 -11.40
C GLU A 198 -15.09 -4.00 -9.93
N LEU A 199 -13.98 -4.11 -9.19
CA LEU A 199 -13.91 -3.66 -7.80
C LEU A 199 -14.19 -2.16 -7.69
N MET A 200 -13.58 -1.34 -8.55
CA MET A 200 -13.81 0.11 -8.56
C MET A 200 -15.24 0.47 -8.95
N ALA A 201 -15.82 -0.22 -9.94
CA ALA A 201 -17.17 0.08 -10.43
C ALA A 201 -18.27 -0.21 -9.38
N ASN A 202 -18.05 -1.19 -8.52
CA ASN A 202 -19.08 -1.67 -7.58
C ASN A 202 -18.80 -1.29 -6.11
N LEU A 203 -17.70 -0.59 -5.84
CA LEU A 203 -17.40 -0.04 -4.53
C LEU A 203 -17.99 1.36 -4.37
N CYS A 204 -18.70 1.59 -3.27
CA CYS A 204 -19.25 2.88 -2.93
C CYS A 204 -18.94 3.26 -1.48
N SER A 205 -18.72 4.55 -1.24
CA SER A 205 -18.58 5.15 0.08
C SER A 205 -19.39 6.45 0.10
N PRO A 206 -20.52 6.52 0.84
CA PRO A 206 -21.48 7.62 0.70
C PRO A 206 -20.93 9.01 1.00
N ARG A 207 -19.96 9.12 1.91
CA ARG A 207 -19.46 10.42 2.41
C ARG A 207 -18.12 10.83 1.84
N VAL A 208 -17.39 9.87 1.28
CA VAL A 208 -15.97 10.05 0.97
C VAL A 208 -15.65 9.36 -0.35
N PRO A 209 -15.16 10.10 -1.35
CA PRO A 209 -14.76 9.52 -2.63
C PRO A 209 -13.70 8.44 -2.49
N ILE A 210 -13.86 7.36 -3.26
CA ILE A 210 -12.85 6.32 -3.41
C ILE A 210 -11.95 6.70 -4.57
N LEU A 211 -10.67 6.94 -4.28
CA LEU A 211 -9.67 7.34 -5.27
C LEU A 211 -9.12 6.14 -6.05
N TYR A 212 -8.94 5.01 -5.35
CA TYR A 212 -8.37 3.80 -5.94
C TYR A 212 -8.63 2.58 -5.05
N ALA A 213 -8.92 1.44 -5.65
CA ALA A 213 -9.09 0.17 -4.96
C ALA A 213 -8.42 -0.95 -5.73
N ARG A 214 -7.86 -1.92 -5.01
CA ARG A 214 -7.32 -3.15 -5.59
C ARG A 214 -7.36 -4.30 -4.59
N LEU A 215 -7.44 -5.53 -5.08
CA LEU A 215 -7.23 -6.72 -4.26
C LEU A 215 -5.80 -6.84 -3.74
N LEU A 216 -5.67 -7.44 -2.56
CA LEU A 216 -4.40 -7.76 -1.93
C LEU A 216 -3.98 -9.19 -2.32
N GLY A 217 -3.19 -9.31 -3.38
CA GLY A 217 -2.73 -10.61 -3.88
C GLY A 217 -3.91 -11.49 -4.30
N GLN A 218 -3.90 -12.75 -3.89
CA GLN A 218 -4.98 -13.71 -4.16
C GLN A 218 -5.98 -13.83 -2.98
N SER A 219 -6.02 -12.82 -2.10
CA SER A 219 -6.88 -12.86 -0.91
C SER A 219 -8.26 -12.25 -1.17
N LYS A 220 -9.20 -12.51 -0.25
CA LYS A 220 -10.54 -11.89 -0.21
C LYS A 220 -10.53 -10.47 0.39
N ALA A 221 -9.38 -9.80 0.39
CA ALA A 221 -9.21 -8.49 0.98
C ALA A 221 -8.78 -7.48 -0.08
N ALA A 222 -9.36 -6.28 -0.04
CA ALA A 222 -8.96 -5.17 -0.88
C ALA A 222 -8.36 -4.03 -0.06
N LEU A 223 -7.38 -3.36 -0.66
CA LEU A 223 -6.85 -2.09 -0.19
C LEU A 223 -7.57 -0.98 -0.94
N ILE A 224 -8.23 -0.10 -0.20
CA ILE A 224 -8.96 1.05 -0.72
C ILE A 224 -8.24 2.32 -0.28
N THR A 225 -8.10 3.25 -1.19
CA THR A 225 -7.59 4.61 -0.95
C THR A 225 -8.77 5.57 -1.03
N PHE A 226 -9.01 6.27 0.06
CA PHE A 226 -10.08 7.26 0.20
C PHE A 226 -9.50 8.66 0.13
N ASP A 227 -10.27 9.60 -0.39
CA ASP A 227 -9.97 11.01 -0.21
C ASP A 227 -10.18 11.40 1.27
N GLY A 228 -9.39 12.34 1.79
CA GLY A 228 -9.40 12.71 3.20
C GLY A 228 -8.52 11.83 4.11
N LEU A 229 -8.52 12.18 5.40
CA LEU A 229 -7.58 11.65 6.39
C LEU A 229 -8.14 10.49 7.24
N GLU A 230 -9.43 10.21 7.12
CA GLU A 230 -10.14 9.22 7.94
C GLU A 230 -10.84 8.15 7.10
N VAL A 231 -10.78 6.91 7.57
CA VAL A 231 -11.39 5.78 6.86
C VAL A 231 -12.91 5.75 7.13
N PRO A 232 -13.78 5.85 6.10
CA PRO A 232 -15.22 6.17 6.26
C PRO A 232 -16.08 5.09 6.91
N ARG A 233 -16.96 5.48 7.85
CA ARG A 233 -18.15 4.77 8.43
C ARG A 233 -18.63 3.45 7.81
N ALA A 234 -18.87 3.49 6.51
CA ALA A 234 -19.43 2.38 5.79
C ALA A 234 -18.80 2.37 4.41
N VAL A 235 -18.54 1.18 3.90
CA VAL A 235 -18.10 0.95 2.53
C VAL A 235 -18.98 -0.17 2.01
N TYR A 236 -19.58 0.05 0.86
CA TYR A 236 -20.50 -0.88 0.24
C TYR A 236 -19.86 -1.51 -1.00
N TYR A 237 -20.11 -2.79 -1.19
CA TYR A 237 -19.72 -3.53 -2.39
C TYR A 237 -20.92 -4.32 -2.89
N TYR A 238 -21.39 -4.04 -4.11
CA TYR A 238 -22.69 -4.54 -4.61
C TYR A 238 -23.84 -4.29 -3.63
N GLY A 239 -23.85 -3.12 -2.97
CA GLY A 239 -24.85 -2.76 -1.94
C GLY A 239 -24.66 -3.42 -0.57
N GLY A 240 -23.79 -4.41 -0.43
CA GLY A 240 -23.49 -5.05 0.86
C GLY A 240 -22.47 -4.26 1.69
N GLU A 241 -22.77 -4.02 2.97
CA GLU A 241 -21.85 -3.33 3.88
C GLU A 241 -20.63 -4.21 4.23
N LEU A 242 -19.43 -3.68 4.03
CA LEU A 242 -18.18 -4.38 4.31
C LEU A 242 -17.51 -3.90 5.60
N ARG A 243 -16.99 -4.86 6.37
CA ARG A 243 -16.09 -4.57 7.49
C ARG A 243 -14.79 -3.98 6.98
N ARG A 244 -14.40 -2.84 7.55
CA ARG A 244 -13.14 -2.17 7.22
C ARG A 244 -12.19 -2.06 8.41
N ARG A 245 -10.90 -1.92 8.11
CA ARG A 245 -9.85 -1.61 9.08
C ARG A 245 -8.89 -0.59 8.50
N PRO A 246 -8.34 0.36 9.28
CA PRO A 246 -7.26 1.21 8.82
C PRO A 246 -6.08 0.38 8.33
N TYR A 247 -5.55 0.69 7.15
CA TYR A 247 -4.38 0.01 6.62
C TYR A 247 -3.15 0.40 7.45
N ARG A 248 -2.48 -0.61 8.02
CA ARG A 248 -1.20 -0.44 8.69
C ARG A 248 -0.10 -1.03 7.81
N PRO A 249 0.78 -0.22 7.21
CA PRO A 249 1.89 -0.75 6.43
C PRO A 249 2.79 -1.58 7.34
N LEU A 250 2.97 -2.85 6.99
CA LEU A 250 3.96 -3.70 7.65
C LEU A 250 5.35 -3.34 7.13
N PHE A 251 6.36 -3.45 8.00
CA PHE A 251 7.75 -3.35 7.57
C PHE A 251 8.06 -4.49 6.60
N HIS A 252 8.34 -4.13 5.35
CA HIS A 252 8.68 -5.10 4.32
C HIS A 252 10.20 -5.34 4.34
N ILE A 253 10.59 -6.61 4.44
CA ILE A 253 11.98 -7.05 4.28
C ILE A 253 12.16 -7.51 2.83
N CYS A 254 13.16 -6.96 2.14
CA CYS A 254 13.49 -7.38 0.79
C CYS A 254 13.92 -8.85 0.77
N SER A 255 13.26 -9.71 -0.01
CA SER A 255 13.60 -11.14 -0.08
C SER A 255 14.94 -11.44 -0.75
N LEU A 256 15.52 -10.48 -1.50
CA LEU A 256 16.81 -10.66 -2.18
C LEU A 256 18.01 -10.25 -1.32
N CYS A 257 17.92 -9.14 -0.59
CA CYS A 257 19.05 -8.60 0.19
C CYS A 257 18.82 -8.58 1.70
N LEU A 258 17.63 -9.00 2.16
CA LEU A 258 17.22 -9.05 3.57
C LEU A 258 17.24 -7.69 4.30
N LYS A 259 17.35 -6.57 3.57
CA LYS A 259 17.27 -5.21 4.13
C LYS A 259 15.83 -4.70 4.10
N THR A 260 15.51 -3.79 5.01
CA THR A 260 14.26 -3.03 5.03
C THR A 260 14.32 -1.83 4.08
N GLY A 261 13.16 -1.27 3.75
CA GLY A 261 13.03 0.00 3.01
C GLY A 261 12.58 -0.18 1.56
N HIS A 262 12.94 -1.29 0.91
CA HIS A 262 12.59 -1.55 -0.48
C HIS A 262 12.02 -2.96 -0.68
N ARG A 263 11.36 -3.16 -1.83
CA ARG A 263 10.82 -4.46 -2.23
C ARG A 263 11.80 -5.20 -3.14
N ALA A 264 11.61 -6.50 -3.27
CA ALA A 264 12.45 -7.33 -4.14
C ALA A 264 12.44 -6.84 -5.60
N ASP A 265 11.31 -6.31 -6.09
CA ASP A 265 11.12 -5.78 -7.44
C ASP A 265 11.85 -4.47 -7.74
N VAL A 266 12.36 -3.79 -6.72
CA VAL A 266 13.20 -2.58 -6.89
C VAL A 266 14.57 -2.76 -6.25
N CYS A 267 14.99 -4.00 -5.98
CA CYS A 267 16.24 -4.25 -5.29
C CYS A 267 17.44 -3.97 -6.21
N PRO A 268 18.44 -3.19 -5.77
CA PRO A 268 19.70 -2.99 -6.51
C PRO A 268 20.51 -4.27 -6.80
N ARG A 269 20.19 -5.39 -6.15
CA ARG A 269 20.87 -6.68 -6.32
C ARG A 269 20.15 -7.64 -7.28
N GLN A 270 19.10 -7.19 -7.96
CA GLN A 270 18.46 -8.01 -8.99
C GLN A 270 19.47 -8.43 -10.07
N GLY A 271 19.39 -9.69 -10.50
CA GLY A 271 20.26 -10.24 -11.54
C GLY A 271 21.71 -10.49 -11.13
N LYS A 272 22.08 -10.25 -9.87
CA LYS A 272 23.41 -10.59 -9.33
C LYS A 272 23.24 -11.59 -8.19
N PRO A 273 23.52 -12.89 -8.39
CA PRO A 273 23.62 -13.82 -7.28
C PRO A 273 24.83 -13.41 -6.43
N ASP A 274 24.61 -12.78 -5.29
CA ASP A 274 25.71 -12.44 -4.37
C ASP A 274 26.26 -13.73 -3.73
N ALA A 275 27.41 -14.18 -4.20
CA ALA A 275 28.24 -15.19 -3.55
C ALA A 275 28.77 -14.73 -2.16
N GLN A 276 28.57 -13.46 -1.79
CA GLN A 276 29.20 -12.83 -0.62
C GLN A 276 28.38 -12.87 0.67
N ASP A 277 27.06 -13.11 0.64
CA ASP A 277 26.27 -13.20 1.89
C ASP A 277 26.35 -14.59 2.58
N ARG A 278 26.97 -15.60 1.96
CA ARG A 278 27.26 -16.89 2.62
C ARG A 278 28.36 -16.80 3.69
N LYS A 279 29.12 -15.70 3.77
CA LYS A 279 30.25 -15.58 4.71
C LYS A 279 29.93 -14.89 6.03
N ARG A 280 28.72 -14.36 6.24
CA ARG A 280 28.30 -13.90 7.57
C ARG A 280 27.77 -15.08 8.37
N LYS A 281 28.65 -15.71 9.16
CA LYS A 281 28.22 -16.58 10.27
C LYS A 281 27.19 -15.81 11.10
N PRO A 282 26.03 -16.41 11.45
CA PRO A 282 25.09 -15.78 12.35
C PRO A 282 25.73 -15.74 13.74
N THR A 283 26.33 -14.61 14.10
CA THR A 283 26.69 -14.33 15.49
C THR A 283 25.41 -14.06 16.26
N GLY A 284 24.93 -15.09 16.96
CA GLY A 284 24.13 -15.00 18.18
C GLY A 284 22.82 -14.23 18.11
N GLY A 285 21.71 -14.96 17.95
CA GLY A 285 20.37 -14.41 18.13
C GLY A 285 19.23 -15.22 17.50
N THR A 286 19.40 -16.52 17.28
CA THR A 286 18.38 -17.39 16.70
C THR A 286 17.31 -17.74 17.73
N ARG A 287 16.38 -16.83 18.01
CA ARG A 287 15.03 -17.14 18.52
C ARG A 287 14.09 -16.04 18.05
N LEU A 288 13.56 -16.21 16.84
CA LEU A 288 12.24 -15.72 16.37
C LEU A 288 12.09 -16.07 14.87
N LEU A 289 12.33 -17.33 14.53
CA LEU A 289 12.00 -17.91 13.22
C LEU A 289 11.16 -19.15 13.48
N ASN A 290 9.90 -18.90 13.81
CA ASN A 290 8.75 -19.78 13.61
C ASN A 290 7.54 -19.07 14.23
N LYS A 291 6.89 -18.21 13.42
CA LYS A 291 5.53 -17.66 13.55
C LYS A 291 5.47 -16.37 12.72
N MET A 292 5.43 -16.49 11.40
CA MET A 292 4.85 -15.50 10.46
C MET A 292 5.13 -15.94 9.02
N CYS A 293 4.67 -17.14 8.69
CA CYS A 293 4.37 -17.56 7.33
C CYS A 293 3.47 -18.79 7.44
N VAL A 294 2.22 -18.59 7.86
CA VAL A 294 1.16 -19.56 7.59
C VAL A 294 0.02 -18.77 6.98
N VAL A 295 -0.05 -18.95 5.67
CA VAL A 295 -1.20 -18.75 4.81
C VAL A 295 -2.44 -19.35 5.48
N TRP A 296 -3.51 -18.58 5.47
CA TRP A 296 -4.85 -19.06 5.80
C TRP A 296 -5.27 -20.14 4.80
N GLY A 297 -5.49 -21.36 5.27
CA GLY A 297 -6.16 -22.41 4.49
C GLY A 297 -5.82 -23.83 4.92
N ARG A 298 -6.84 -24.51 5.48
CA ARG A 298 -7.01 -25.97 5.68
C ARG A 298 -6.45 -26.57 6.97
N THR A 299 -7.39 -26.92 7.85
CA THR A 299 -7.29 -28.04 8.79
C THR A 299 -7.22 -29.38 8.01
N PRO A 300 -6.42 -30.36 8.46
CA PRO A 300 -6.46 -31.70 7.90
C PRO A 300 -7.65 -32.46 8.49
N GLY A 301 -8.75 -32.49 7.74
CA GLY A 301 -9.86 -33.42 7.97
C GLY A 301 -9.56 -34.75 7.28
N HIS A 302 -9.70 -35.83 8.05
CA HIS A 302 -9.64 -37.23 7.61
C HIS A 302 -10.28 -37.49 6.25
N GLY A 303 -9.54 -38.16 5.36
CA GLY A 303 -10.10 -38.69 4.12
C GLY A 303 -10.91 -39.98 4.38
N PRO A 304 -12.04 -40.19 3.71
CA PRO A 304 -12.60 -41.52 3.59
C PRO A 304 -11.86 -42.30 2.50
N ARG A 305 -11.47 -43.53 2.85
CA ARG A 305 -10.90 -44.56 1.97
C ARG A 305 -11.85 -44.84 0.81
N VAL A 306 -11.31 -44.90 -0.41
CA VAL A 306 -11.95 -45.56 -1.56
C VAL A 306 -11.21 -46.89 -1.77
N PRO A 307 -11.90 -48.04 -1.80
CA PRO A 307 -11.25 -49.32 -2.09
C PRO A 307 -11.00 -49.51 -3.58
N SER A 308 -9.81 -50.03 -3.86
CA SER A 308 -9.37 -50.58 -5.13
C SER A 308 -10.30 -51.70 -5.60
N GLN A 309 -10.77 -51.65 -6.85
CA GLN A 309 -11.18 -52.85 -7.57
C GLN A 309 -10.39 -52.99 -8.86
N THR A 310 -9.78 -54.16 -8.95
CA THR A 310 -8.92 -54.70 -9.98
C THR A 310 -9.76 -55.10 -11.20
N ALA A 311 -9.19 -54.90 -12.38
CA ALA A 311 -9.71 -55.45 -13.62
C ALA A 311 -9.72 -56.99 -13.58
N GLN A 312 -10.78 -57.60 -14.13
CA GLN A 312 -10.73 -58.90 -14.77
C GLN A 312 -11.54 -58.87 -16.06
N ALA A 313 -10.92 -59.45 -17.09
CA ALA A 313 -11.47 -59.78 -18.39
C ALA A 313 -12.49 -60.93 -18.27
N VAL A 314 -13.58 -60.88 -19.05
CA VAL A 314 -13.86 -61.66 -20.28
C VAL A 314 -14.99 -60.91 -21.01
#